data_AF-A0AAD9PAN7-F1
#
_entry.id   AF-A0AAD9PAN7-F1
#
_cell.length_a   1.000
_cell.length_b   1.000
_cell.length_c   1.000
_cell.angle_alpha   90.00
_cell.angle_beta   90.00
_cell.angle_gamma   90.00
#
_symmetry.space_group_name_H-M   'P 1'
#
loop_
_entity.id
_entity.type
_entity.pdbx_description
1 polymer ?
#
loop_
_entity_poly.entity_id
_entity_poly.type
_entity_poly.pdbx_seq_one_letter_code
_entity_poly.pdbx_strand_id
1 'polypeptide(L)'
;MGYEINRFQGDVDEELLCPICSGVLEEPLQAPQCEHAFCSACIHEWLTRQQTCPVDRNSITPNQLQPVPRILRNLLSRLYIACDNASFGCTAIVKLDLLQSHLQECDHNPKKPIHCEQGCGLIIPKDEVKEHNCVRELRGLVQQQQGKINDLQTDVAELKLQQNETKREVQLLKEYMRAMRVSNPRIRELQSEMENDDVLRWVASLQPARVNRWGGMISTPDAVLQAVIKRALIESGCPSHIVNDLMENAHERRWPTGLSTLETRQLNRRQYENYVTKRIPGKQAVVVMACENQHVAEDMIMEPGLVMIFAHGVE
;
A
#
# COMPACT_ATOMS: atom_id res chain seq x y z
N MET A 1 -31.60 9.59 19.96
CA MET A 1 -32.94 9.19 20.45
C MET A 1 -33.88 10.28 19.93
N GLY A 2 -35.13 9.93 19.59
CA GLY A 2 -36.05 10.75 18.76
C GLY A 2 -36.08 12.25 19.05
N TYR A 3 -36.48 13.03 18.04
CA TYR A 3 -36.50 14.48 18.13
C TYR A 3 -37.53 14.97 19.17
N GLU A 4 -37.15 15.96 19.98
CA GLU A 4 -38.04 16.56 20.97
C GLU A 4 -39.23 17.26 20.30
N ILE A 5 -40.45 16.95 20.74
CA ILE A 5 -41.71 17.45 20.14
C ILE A 5 -41.77 18.98 20.16
N ASN A 6 -41.30 19.61 21.24
CA ASN A 6 -41.35 21.07 21.42
C ASN A 6 -40.54 21.86 20.39
N ARG A 7 -39.70 21.19 19.60
CA ARG A 7 -38.91 21.81 18.53
C ARG A 7 -39.67 21.92 17.22
N PHE A 8 -40.78 21.19 17.07
CA PHE A 8 -41.56 21.21 15.84
C PHE A 8 -42.53 22.38 15.83
N GLN A 9 -42.74 22.94 14.64
CA GLN A 9 -43.71 23.99 14.43
C GLN A 9 -45.08 23.38 14.13
N GLY A 10 -46.05 23.66 15.00
CA GLY A 10 -47.42 23.12 14.90
C GLY A 10 -47.56 21.77 15.61
N ASP A 11 -48.74 21.16 15.44
CA ASP A 11 -49.05 19.88 16.06
C ASP A 11 -48.39 18.73 15.29
N VAL A 12 -47.72 17.83 16.02
CA VAL A 12 -47.17 16.59 15.46
C VAL A 12 -48.15 15.45 15.71
N ASP A 13 -48.47 14.71 14.66
CA ASP A 13 -49.34 13.54 14.73
C ASP A 13 -48.75 12.47 15.66
N GLU A 14 -49.58 11.89 16.51
CA GLU A 14 -49.18 10.84 17.47
C GLU A 14 -48.62 9.60 16.77
N GLU A 15 -49.05 9.31 15.53
CA GLU A 15 -48.53 8.21 14.71
C GLU A 15 -47.05 8.38 14.32
N LEU A 16 -46.51 9.60 14.45
CA LEU A 16 -45.11 9.93 14.16
C LEU A 16 -44.22 9.91 15.40
N LEU A 17 -44.78 9.54 16.56
CA LEU A 17 -44.06 9.48 17.82
C LEU A 17 -43.54 8.06 18.09
N CYS A 18 -42.34 7.98 18.64
CA CYS A 18 -41.74 6.72 19.04
C CYS A 18 -42.31 6.26 20.40
N PRO A 19 -42.89 5.05 20.52
CA PRO A 19 -43.45 4.58 21.79
C PRO A 19 -42.42 4.39 22.92
N ILE A 20 -41.12 4.35 22.60
CA ILE A 20 -40.05 4.13 23.59
C ILE A 20 -39.58 5.45 24.19
N CYS A 21 -39.20 6.43 23.35
CA CYS A 21 -38.67 7.71 23.81
C CYS A 21 -39.71 8.84 23.85
N SER A 22 -40.94 8.59 23.35
CA SER A 22 -42.01 9.59 23.22
C SER A 22 -41.65 10.83 22.39
N GLY A 23 -40.53 10.80 21.65
CA GLY A 23 -40.13 11.84 20.69
C GLY A 23 -40.56 11.51 19.27
N VAL A 24 -40.46 12.48 18.37
CA VAL A 24 -40.70 12.28 16.93
C VAL A 24 -39.65 11.33 16.36
N LEU A 25 -40.10 10.38 15.56
CA LEU A 25 -39.30 9.30 15.00
C LEU A 25 -38.02 9.79 14.28
N GLU A 26 -36.86 9.37 14.78
CA GLU A 26 -35.52 9.60 14.21
C GLU A 26 -35.00 8.30 13.57
N GLU A 27 -34.63 8.36 12.28
CA GLU A 27 -34.21 7.20 11.47
C GLU A 27 -35.09 5.95 11.71
N PRO A 28 -36.40 6.04 11.44
CA PRO A 28 -37.31 5.05 11.98
C PRO A 28 -37.21 3.69 11.29
N LEU A 29 -37.41 2.66 12.11
CA LEU A 29 -37.51 1.27 11.71
C LEU A 29 -38.85 0.70 12.16
N GLN A 30 -39.36 -0.25 11.39
CA GLN A 30 -40.64 -0.91 11.59
C GLN A 30 -40.44 -2.41 11.86
N ALA A 31 -41.22 -2.94 12.80
CA ALA A 31 -41.38 -4.37 12.99
C ALA A 31 -42.29 -4.96 11.89
N PRO A 32 -41.84 -5.91 11.05
CA PRO A 32 -42.60 -6.31 9.86
C PRO A 32 -43.90 -7.08 10.17
N GLN A 33 -43.99 -7.75 11.33
CA GLN A 33 -45.17 -8.56 11.67
C GLN A 33 -46.32 -7.76 12.29
N CYS A 34 -46.01 -6.65 12.96
CA CYS A 34 -46.99 -5.85 13.70
C CYS A 34 -47.00 -4.37 13.34
N GLU A 35 -46.16 -3.96 12.39
CA GLU A 35 -46.13 -2.64 11.78
C GLU A 35 -45.83 -1.46 12.74
N HIS A 36 -45.48 -1.73 14.00
CA HIS A 36 -45.05 -0.70 14.95
C HIS A 36 -43.69 -0.09 14.55
N ALA A 37 -43.62 1.24 14.58
CA ALA A 37 -42.43 2.02 14.22
C ALA A 37 -41.72 2.58 15.45
N PHE A 38 -40.39 2.62 15.40
CA PHE A 38 -39.52 3.09 16.49
C PHE A 38 -38.33 3.84 15.90
N CYS A 39 -37.69 4.70 16.70
CA CYS A 39 -36.38 5.24 16.29
C CYS A 39 -35.37 4.10 16.23
N SER A 40 -34.44 4.14 15.26
CA SER A 40 -33.43 3.09 15.10
C SER A 40 -32.68 2.81 16.40
N ALA A 41 -32.14 3.85 17.05
CA ALA A 41 -31.40 3.69 18.31
C ALA A 41 -32.26 3.07 19.42
N CYS A 42 -33.52 3.50 19.56
CA CYS A 42 -34.42 3.02 20.61
C CYS A 42 -34.70 1.52 20.49
N ILE A 43 -35.06 1.05 19.29
CA ILE A 43 -35.41 -0.36 19.10
C ILE A 43 -34.18 -1.25 19.21
N HIS A 44 -33.02 -0.83 18.69
CA HIS A 44 -31.79 -1.59 18.84
C HIS A 44 -31.41 -1.75 20.32
N GLU A 45 -31.46 -0.67 21.12
CA GLU A 45 -31.18 -0.77 22.55
C GLU A 45 -32.15 -1.74 23.24
N TRP A 46 -33.45 -1.66 22.94
CA TRP A 46 -34.44 -2.59 23.50
C TRP A 46 -34.11 -4.05 23.17
N LEU A 47 -33.78 -4.34 21.91
CA LEU A 47 -33.50 -5.69 21.42
C LEU A 47 -32.22 -6.30 22.00
N THR A 48 -31.26 -5.49 22.47
CA THR A 48 -30.11 -6.01 23.23
C THR A 48 -30.53 -6.67 24.55
N ARG A 49 -31.68 -6.27 25.12
CA ARG A 49 -32.20 -6.77 26.38
C ARG A 49 -33.31 -7.79 26.18
N GLN A 50 -34.23 -7.53 25.25
CA GLN A 50 -35.41 -8.35 25.00
C GLN A 50 -35.72 -8.41 23.51
N GLN A 51 -35.68 -9.60 22.92
CA GLN A 51 -35.99 -9.83 21.48
C GLN A 51 -37.50 -9.88 21.21
N THR A 52 -38.22 -8.84 21.65
CA THR A 52 -39.67 -8.68 21.51
C THR A 52 -40.01 -7.25 21.15
N CYS A 53 -41.17 -7.04 20.52
CA CYS A 53 -41.68 -5.72 20.22
C CYS A 53 -42.12 -5.03 21.52
N PRO A 54 -41.71 -3.77 21.78
CA PRO A 54 -42.09 -3.03 23.00
C PRO A 54 -43.59 -2.82 23.19
N VAL A 55 -44.39 -2.84 22.11
CA VAL A 55 -45.82 -2.50 22.16
C VAL A 55 -46.70 -3.73 22.39
N ASP A 56 -46.48 -4.80 21.63
CA ASP A 56 -47.34 -5.99 21.62
C ASP A 56 -46.63 -7.30 22.01
N ARG A 57 -45.33 -7.22 22.32
CA ARG A 57 -44.47 -8.35 22.75
C ARG A 57 -44.28 -9.46 21.73
N ASN A 58 -44.61 -9.23 20.46
CA ASN A 58 -44.31 -10.17 19.38
C ASN A 58 -42.80 -10.38 19.24
N SER A 59 -42.36 -11.61 18.95
CA SER A 59 -40.94 -11.94 18.81
C SER A 59 -40.34 -11.22 17.59
N ILE A 60 -39.24 -10.49 17.81
CA ILE A 60 -38.53 -9.77 16.75
C ILE A 60 -37.04 -9.74 17.04
N THR A 61 -36.25 -9.93 16.00
CA THR A 61 -34.79 -9.83 16.03
C THR A 61 -34.31 -8.58 15.29
N PRO A 62 -33.12 -8.04 15.60
CA PRO A 62 -32.61 -6.82 14.94
C PRO A 62 -32.55 -6.93 13.41
N ASN A 63 -32.24 -8.12 12.89
CA ASN A 63 -32.12 -8.37 11.44
C ASN A 63 -33.47 -8.38 10.71
N GLN A 64 -34.59 -8.46 11.43
CA GLN A 64 -35.94 -8.45 10.84
C GLN A 64 -36.49 -7.04 10.68
N LEU A 65 -35.92 -6.04 11.35
CA LEU A 65 -36.36 -4.66 11.26
C LEU A 65 -36.26 -4.15 9.81
N GLN A 66 -37.29 -3.44 9.37
CA GLN A 66 -37.36 -2.86 8.03
C GLN A 66 -37.43 -1.33 8.10
N PRO A 67 -36.96 -0.61 7.07
CA PRO A 67 -37.27 0.81 6.94
C PRO A 67 -38.79 1.03 6.92
N VAL A 68 -39.26 2.12 7.53
CA VAL A 68 -40.69 2.46 7.49
C VAL A 68 -41.20 2.70 6.07
N PRO A 69 -42.51 2.50 5.80
CA PRO A 69 -43.11 2.77 4.50
C PRO A 69 -42.88 4.21 4.04
N ARG A 70 -42.77 4.40 2.71
CA ARG A 70 -42.49 5.70 2.10
C ARG A 70 -43.48 6.78 2.52
N ILE A 71 -44.75 6.43 2.76
CA ILE A 71 -45.77 7.38 3.22
C ILE A 71 -45.41 7.99 4.57
N LEU A 72 -45.01 7.18 5.56
CA LEU A 72 -44.60 7.64 6.89
C LEU A 72 -43.35 8.51 6.80
N ARG A 73 -42.37 8.09 6.00
CA ARG A 73 -41.17 8.89 5.74
C ARG A 73 -41.49 10.24 5.13
N ASN A 74 -42.41 10.29 4.16
CA ASN A 74 -42.83 11.54 3.53
C ASN A 74 -43.58 12.45 4.50
N LEU A 75 -44.37 11.89 5.43
CA LEU A 75 -45.05 12.67 6.48
C LEU A 75 -44.02 13.31 7.41
N LEU A 76 -43.05 12.53 7.90
CA LEU A 76 -41.92 13.04 8.71
C LEU A 76 -41.14 14.15 7.99
N SER A 77 -40.80 13.96 6.71
CA SER A 77 -40.05 14.95 5.92
C SER A 77 -40.79 16.28 5.71
N ARG A 78 -42.12 16.32 5.87
CA ARG A 78 -42.90 17.58 5.73
C ARG A 78 -42.97 18.39 7.02
N LEU A 79 -42.62 17.79 8.16
CA LEU A 79 -42.61 18.50 9.43
C LEU A 79 -41.55 19.60 9.40
N TYR A 80 -41.87 20.72 10.03
CA TYR A 80 -40.95 21.84 10.22
C TYR A 80 -40.40 21.80 11.64
N ILE A 81 -39.08 21.92 11.78
CA ILE A 81 -38.36 21.81 13.04
C ILE A 81 -37.40 22.99 13.22
N ALA A 82 -37.30 23.48 14.45
CA ALA A 82 -36.30 24.46 14.87
C ALA A 82 -34.91 23.81 14.98
N CYS A 83 -33.88 24.57 14.58
CA CYS A 83 -32.48 24.15 14.68
C CYS A 83 -32.09 23.77 16.13
N ASP A 84 -31.20 22.78 16.30
CA ASP A 84 -30.59 22.43 17.59
C ASP A 84 -29.94 23.65 18.27
N ASN A 85 -29.39 24.55 17.45
CA ASN A 85 -28.66 25.73 17.89
C ASN A 85 -29.56 26.94 18.19
N ALA A 86 -30.86 26.73 18.42
CA ALA A 86 -31.80 27.81 18.75
C ALA A 86 -31.40 28.55 20.04
N SER A 87 -30.89 27.84 21.04
CA SER A 87 -30.32 28.41 22.27
C SER A 87 -29.10 29.31 22.02
N PHE A 88 -28.36 29.08 20.93
CA PHE A 88 -27.21 29.88 20.51
C PHE A 88 -27.58 31.01 19.54
N GLY A 89 -28.87 31.22 19.28
CA GLY A 89 -29.38 32.32 18.46
C GLY A 89 -29.87 31.92 17.06
N CYS A 90 -29.87 30.63 16.71
CA CYS A 90 -30.43 30.20 15.42
C CYS A 90 -31.97 30.27 15.43
N THR A 91 -32.56 31.16 14.64
CA THR A 91 -34.02 31.27 14.48
C THR A 91 -34.54 30.45 13.29
N ALA A 92 -33.69 29.67 12.64
CA ALA A 92 -34.07 28.92 11.45
C ALA A 92 -35.06 27.79 11.79
N ILE A 93 -36.17 27.79 11.08
CA ILE A 93 -37.14 26.70 11.03
C ILE A 93 -37.04 26.09 9.64
N VAL A 94 -36.69 24.81 9.58
CA VAL A 94 -36.43 24.09 8.33
C VAL A 94 -37.27 22.82 8.29
N LYS A 95 -37.47 22.26 7.10
CA LYS A 95 -38.07 20.93 6.99
C LYS A 95 -37.14 19.89 7.62
N LEU A 96 -37.71 18.86 8.23
CA LEU A 96 -36.95 17.82 8.93
C LEU A 96 -35.91 17.14 8.02
N ASP A 97 -36.21 16.95 6.74
CA ASP A 97 -35.28 16.37 5.76
C ASP A 97 -34.08 17.28 5.44
N LEU A 98 -34.23 18.60 5.61
CA LEU A 98 -33.18 19.60 5.41
C LEU A 98 -32.42 19.95 6.70
N LEU A 99 -32.89 19.47 7.86
CA LEU A 99 -32.28 19.78 9.16
C LEU A 99 -30.78 19.47 9.18
N GLN A 100 -30.38 18.30 8.70
CA GLN A 100 -28.97 17.91 8.75
C GLN A 100 -28.09 18.76 7.81
N SER A 101 -28.58 19.12 6.62
CA SER A 101 -27.84 20.07 5.77
C SER A 101 -27.69 21.44 6.45
N HIS A 102 -28.74 21.92 7.13
CA HIS A 102 -28.68 23.16 7.87
C HIS A 102 -27.67 23.09 9.04
N LEU A 103 -27.64 22.01 9.83
CA LEU A 103 -26.73 21.88 10.98
C LEU A 103 -25.24 21.93 10.59
N GLN A 104 -24.90 21.41 9.41
CA GLN A 104 -23.54 21.46 8.87
C GLN A 104 -23.11 22.89 8.52
N GLU A 105 -24.03 23.71 8.02
CA GLU A 105 -23.73 25.08 7.58
C GLU A 105 -24.09 26.15 8.62
N CYS A 106 -24.85 25.80 9.65
CA CYS A 106 -25.42 26.71 10.64
C CYS A 106 -24.37 27.63 11.26
N ASP A 107 -24.53 28.94 11.10
CA ASP A 107 -23.59 29.94 11.64
C ASP A 107 -23.60 30.02 13.17
N HIS A 108 -24.66 29.55 13.81
CA HIS A 108 -24.81 29.53 15.26
C HIS A 108 -24.36 28.19 15.87
N ASN A 109 -23.82 27.27 15.07
CA ASN A 109 -23.25 26.04 15.59
C ASN A 109 -21.96 26.36 16.38
N PRO A 110 -21.94 26.19 17.72
CA PRO A 110 -20.76 26.50 18.53
C PRO A 110 -19.58 25.61 18.18
N LYS A 111 -19.85 24.36 17.76
CA LYS A 111 -18.83 23.38 17.37
C LYS A 111 -18.43 23.47 15.90
N LYS A 112 -18.90 24.49 15.16
CA LYS A 112 -18.53 24.67 13.75
C LYS A 112 -17.00 24.74 13.67
N PRO A 113 -16.35 23.82 12.93
CA PRO A 113 -14.90 23.84 12.79
C PRO A 113 -14.52 25.07 11.96
N ILE A 114 -13.74 25.96 12.56
CA ILE A 114 -13.19 27.11 11.85
C ILE A 114 -11.68 27.08 11.89
N HIS A 115 -11.06 27.58 10.83
CA HIS A 115 -9.62 27.81 10.85
C HIS A 115 -9.29 28.96 11.79
N CYS A 116 -8.20 28.83 12.53
CA CYS A 116 -7.70 29.93 13.34
C CYS A 116 -7.41 31.17 12.46
N GLU A 117 -8.08 32.28 12.76
CA GLU A 117 -7.91 33.56 12.05
C GLU A 117 -6.50 34.16 12.22
N GLN A 118 -5.78 33.75 13.27
CA GLN A 118 -4.40 34.18 13.55
C GLN A 118 -3.35 33.37 12.75
N GLY A 119 -3.78 32.49 11.84
CA GLY A 119 -2.90 31.84 10.87
C GLY A 119 -2.08 30.67 11.40
N CYS A 120 -2.42 30.10 12.57
CA CYS A 120 -1.72 28.92 13.09
C CYS A 120 -2.04 27.61 12.34
N GLY A 121 -3.04 27.64 11.45
CA GLY A 121 -3.46 26.49 10.63
C GLY A 121 -4.28 25.43 11.38
N LEU A 122 -4.52 25.61 12.69
CA LEU A 122 -5.34 24.69 13.47
C LEU A 122 -6.83 24.92 13.19
N ILE A 123 -7.59 23.82 13.18
CA ILE A 123 -9.05 23.82 13.11
C ILE A 123 -9.57 23.78 14.54
N ILE A 124 -10.37 24.78 14.91
CA ILE A 124 -10.85 24.99 16.28
C ILE A 124 -12.37 25.13 16.23
N PRO A 125 -13.11 24.57 17.21
CA PRO A 125 -14.52 24.88 17.42
C PRO A 125 -14.76 26.38 17.59
N LYS A 126 -15.82 26.93 16.97
CA LYS A 126 -16.13 28.38 16.99
C LYS A 126 -16.28 28.97 18.41
N ASP A 127 -16.78 28.21 19.36
CA ASP A 127 -16.91 28.59 20.77
C ASP A 127 -15.55 28.71 21.50
N GLU A 128 -14.59 27.84 21.18
CA GLU A 128 -13.26 27.79 21.79
C GLU A 128 -12.27 28.83 21.21
N VAL A 129 -12.64 29.53 20.14
CA VAL A 129 -11.78 30.53 19.47
C VAL A 129 -11.28 31.61 20.41
N LYS A 130 -12.12 32.05 21.35
CA LYS A 130 -11.76 33.12 22.32
C LYS A 130 -10.68 32.67 23.30
N GLU A 131 -10.60 31.37 23.58
CA GLU A 131 -9.63 30.78 24.52
C GLU A 131 -8.39 30.22 23.79
N HIS A 132 -8.40 30.24 22.46
CA HIS A 132 -7.33 29.70 21.64
C HIS A 132 -6.04 30.52 21.75
N ASN A 133 -4.95 29.86 22.15
CA ASN A 133 -3.60 30.42 22.13
C ASN A 133 -2.73 29.64 21.14
N CYS A 134 -2.49 30.23 19.96
CA CYS A 134 -1.74 29.59 18.88
C CYS A 134 -0.37 29.07 19.34
N VAL A 135 0.35 29.84 20.15
CA VAL A 135 1.71 29.50 20.56
C VAL A 135 1.71 28.28 21.48
N ARG A 136 0.76 28.20 22.42
CA ARG A 136 0.63 27.06 23.33
C ARG A 136 0.28 25.79 22.58
N GLU A 137 -0.73 25.85 21.71
CA GLU A 137 -1.21 24.69 20.96
C GLU A 137 -0.13 24.17 19.98
N LEU A 138 0.54 25.07 19.25
CA LEU A 138 1.62 24.69 18.35
C LEU A 138 2.83 24.10 19.10
N ARG A 139 3.20 24.64 20.27
CA ARG A 139 4.25 24.03 21.11
C ARG A 139 3.87 22.63 21.58
N GLY A 140 2.62 22.45 22.02
CA GLY A 140 2.09 21.14 22.42
C GLY A 140 2.14 20.15 21.27
N LEU A 141 1.72 20.56 20.07
CA LEU A 141 1.76 19.73 18.86
C LEU A 141 3.19 19.33 18.49
N VAL A 142 4.13 20.28 18.52
CA VAL A 142 5.55 20.01 18.25
C VAL A 142 6.13 19.02 19.28
N GLN A 143 5.82 19.19 20.57
CA GLN A 143 6.25 18.25 21.60
C GLN A 143 5.66 16.85 21.40
N GLN A 144 4.38 16.77 21.08
CA GLN A 144 3.71 15.50 20.78
C GLN A 144 4.32 14.81 19.55
N GLN A 145 4.57 15.56 18.48
CA GLN A 145 5.23 15.05 17.28
C GLN A 145 6.64 14.57 17.59
N GLN A 146 7.41 15.32 18.40
CA GLN A 146 8.75 14.90 18.82
C GLN A 146 8.71 13.59 19.63
N GLY A 147 7.72 13.42 20.51
CA GLY A 147 7.51 12.16 21.24
C GLY A 147 7.26 10.99 20.28
N LYS A 148 6.31 11.14 19.35
CA LYS A 148 6.02 10.10 18.34
C LYS A 148 7.23 9.76 17.48
N ILE A 149 8.04 10.74 17.12
CA ILE A 149 9.28 10.50 16.35
C ILE A 149 10.25 9.65 17.17
N ASN A 150 10.41 9.94 18.46
CA ASN A 150 11.31 9.18 19.33
C ASN A 150 10.81 7.73 19.52
N ASP A 151 9.51 7.53 19.67
CA ASP A 151 8.90 6.19 19.78
C ASP A 151 9.16 5.40 18.48
N LEU A 152 8.85 6.00 17.32
CA LEU A 152 9.11 5.37 16.02
C LEU A 152 10.60 5.07 15.79
N GLN A 153 11.51 5.93 16.26
CA GLN A 153 12.95 5.68 16.18
C GLN A 153 13.36 4.46 17.01
N THR A 154 12.72 4.25 18.16
CA THR A 154 12.94 3.09 19.03
C THR A 154 12.43 1.81 18.35
N ASP A 155 11.21 1.84 17.81
CA ASP A 155 10.64 0.71 17.06
C ASP A 155 11.50 0.32 15.86
N VAL A 156 12.00 1.30 15.11
CA VAL A 156 12.91 1.07 13.99
C VAL A 156 14.22 0.42 14.45
N ALA A 157 14.74 0.79 15.62
CA ALA A 157 15.94 0.17 16.16
C ALA A 157 15.68 -1.30 16.55
N GLU A 158 14.54 -1.59 17.19
CA GLU A 158 14.15 -2.95 17.55
C GLU A 158 13.93 -3.84 16.33
N LEU A 159 13.19 -3.36 15.33
CA LEU A 159 12.95 -4.10 14.08
C LEU A 159 14.26 -4.38 13.32
N LYS A 160 15.23 -3.47 13.38
CA LYS A 160 16.56 -3.72 12.80
C LYS A 160 17.31 -4.84 13.51
N LEU A 161 17.19 -4.94 14.84
CA LEU A 161 17.79 -6.05 15.60
C LEU A 161 17.15 -7.38 15.21
N GLN A 162 15.82 -7.45 15.20
CA GLN A 162 15.08 -8.65 14.77
C GLN A 162 15.41 -9.05 13.32
N GLN A 163 15.56 -8.06 12.42
CA GLN A 163 15.96 -8.33 11.04
C GLN A 163 17.37 -8.94 10.97
N ASN A 164 18.30 -8.48 11.82
CA ASN A 164 19.65 -9.03 11.84
C ASN A 164 19.68 -10.46 12.40
N GLU A 165 18.83 -10.78 13.38
CA GLU A 165 18.70 -12.14 13.90
C GLU A 165 18.12 -13.09 12.86
N THR A 166 16.99 -12.74 12.24
CA THR A 166 16.37 -13.55 11.18
C THR A 166 17.31 -13.76 10.00
N LYS A 167 18.11 -12.75 9.61
CA LYS A 167 19.16 -12.91 8.58
C LYS A 167 20.21 -13.96 8.97
N ARG A 168 20.63 -14.00 10.24
CA ARG A 168 21.58 -15.00 10.74
C ARG A 168 20.98 -16.41 10.73
N GLU A 169 19.72 -16.56 11.13
CA GLU A 169 19.02 -17.84 11.08
C GLU A 169 18.89 -18.37 9.64
N VAL A 170 18.51 -17.50 8.70
CA VAL A 170 18.45 -17.84 7.27
C VAL A 170 19.82 -18.26 6.75
N GLN A 171 20.90 -17.60 7.17
CA GLN A 171 22.25 -17.97 6.78
C GLN A 171 22.63 -19.36 7.30
N LEU A 172 22.32 -19.67 8.56
CA LEU A 172 22.56 -20.99 9.14
C LEU A 172 21.76 -22.08 8.42
N LEU A 173 20.49 -21.82 8.09
CA LEU A 173 19.67 -22.74 7.31
C LEU A 173 20.27 -23.01 5.92
N LYS A 174 20.77 -21.96 5.26
CA LYS A 174 21.50 -22.10 3.99
C LYS A 174 22.74 -22.99 4.13
N GLU A 175 23.51 -22.85 5.20
CA GLU A 175 24.68 -23.70 5.47
C GLU A 175 24.28 -25.16 5.74
N TYR A 176 23.19 -25.37 6.49
CA TYR A 176 22.65 -26.70 6.76
C TYR A 176 22.20 -27.42 5.48
N MET A 177 21.47 -26.72 4.60
CA MET A 177 21.08 -27.25 3.29
C MET A 177 22.30 -27.63 2.43
N ARG A 178 23.36 -26.81 2.45
CA ARG A 178 24.62 -27.12 1.76
C ARG A 178 25.33 -28.35 2.32
N ALA A 179 25.26 -28.59 3.64
CA ALA A 179 25.87 -29.76 4.27
C ALA A 179 25.07 -31.06 3.97
N MET A 180 23.74 -30.97 3.87
CA MET A 180 22.87 -32.10 3.48
C MET A 180 22.97 -32.52 2.01
N ARG A 181 23.73 -31.77 1.19
CA ARG A 181 23.94 -31.97 -0.26
C ARG A 181 24.33 -33.39 -0.67
N VAL A 182 24.98 -34.15 0.21
CA VAL A 182 25.57 -35.46 -0.12
C VAL A 182 24.55 -36.60 -0.03
N SER A 183 23.39 -36.39 0.62
CA SER A 183 22.54 -37.51 1.07
C SER A 183 21.16 -37.60 0.41
N ASN A 184 20.69 -36.58 -0.32
CA ASN A 184 19.32 -36.58 -0.85
C ASN A 184 19.17 -35.86 -2.21
N PRO A 185 18.69 -36.54 -3.28
CA PRO A 185 18.51 -35.94 -4.61
C PRO A 185 17.46 -34.81 -4.65
N ARG A 186 16.42 -34.83 -3.80
CA ARG A 186 15.44 -33.72 -3.73
C ARG A 186 16.05 -32.42 -3.19
N ILE A 187 17.04 -32.52 -2.28
CA ILE A 187 17.75 -31.35 -1.75
C ILE A 187 18.64 -30.74 -2.84
N ARG A 188 19.18 -31.56 -3.75
CA ARG A 188 19.96 -31.09 -4.91
C ARG A 188 19.10 -30.31 -5.90
N GLU A 189 17.87 -30.77 -6.18
CA GLU A 189 16.91 -30.08 -7.05
C GLU A 189 16.49 -28.73 -6.45
N LEU A 190 16.09 -28.71 -5.17
CA LEU A 190 15.73 -27.47 -4.46
C LEU A 190 16.90 -26.47 -4.42
N GLN A 191 18.14 -26.94 -4.23
CA GLN A 191 19.31 -26.07 -4.26
C GLN A 191 19.55 -25.49 -5.66
N SER A 192 19.35 -26.27 -6.73
CA SER A 192 19.45 -25.78 -8.11
C SER A 192 18.41 -24.69 -8.40
N GLU A 193 17.19 -24.85 -7.88
CA GLU A 193 16.16 -23.81 -7.99
C GLU A 193 16.55 -22.53 -7.23
N MET A 194 17.09 -22.67 -6.02
CA MET A 194 17.57 -21.53 -5.24
C MET A 194 18.76 -20.80 -5.89
N GLU A 195 19.71 -21.55 -6.46
CA GLU A 195 20.86 -21.00 -7.19
C GLU A 195 20.39 -20.23 -8.42
N ASN A 196 19.42 -20.77 -9.18
CA ASN A 196 18.82 -20.08 -10.32
C ASN A 196 18.06 -18.81 -9.89
N ASP A 197 17.33 -18.83 -8.78
CA ASP A 197 16.61 -17.66 -8.29
C ASP A 197 17.57 -16.55 -7.83
N ASP A 198 18.69 -16.90 -7.18
CA ASP A 198 19.76 -15.95 -6.85
C ASP A 198 20.34 -15.29 -8.11
N VAL A 199 20.50 -16.04 -9.21
CA VAL A 199 20.91 -15.48 -10.51
C VAL A 199 19.87 -14.52 -11.06
N LEU A 200 18.59 -14.90 -11.10
CA LEU A 200 17.52 -14.04 -11.62
C LEU A 200 17.40 -12.72 -10.84
N ARG A 201 17.48 -12.78 -9.50
CA ARG A 201 17.45 -11.58 -8.65
C ARG A 201 18.65 -10.66 -8.91
N TRP A 202 19.85 -11.22 -9.05
CA TRP A 202 21.04 -10.44 -9.37
C TRP A 202 20.92 -9.76 -10.74
N VAL A 203 20.50 -10.49 -11.78
CA VAL A 203 20.31 -9.96 -13.13
C VAL A 203 19.26 -8.85 -13.16
N ALA A 204 18.18 -8.99 -12.41
CA ALA A 204 17.15 -7.96 -12.26
C ALA A 204 17.66 -6.69 -11.55
N SER A 205 18.67 -6.81 -10.68
CA SER A 205 19.28 -5.67 -9.99
C SER A 205 20.22 -4.84 -10.87
N LEU A 206 20.73 -5.40 -11.96
CA LEU A 206 21.64 -4.72 -12.87
C LEU A 206 20.90 -3.74 -13.80
N GLN A 207 21.56 -2.63 -14.12
CA GLN A 207 21.03 -1.67 -15.08
C GLN A 207 21.08 -2.24 -16.50
N PRO A 208 20.02 -2.09 -17.32
CA PRO A 208 20.10 -2.35 -18.76
C PRO A 208 21.20 -1.52 -19.39
N ALA A 209 21.92 -2.10 -20.35
CA ALA A 209 22.95 -1.43 -21.12
C ALA A 209 22.55 -1.34 -22.58
N ARG A 210 23.00 -0.30 -23.28
CA ARG A 210 22.99 -0.26 -24.74
C ARG A 210 24.42 -0.22 -25.27
N VAL A 211 24.76 -1.13 -26.18
CA VAL A 211 26.06 -1.14 -26.86
C VAL A 211 25.94 -0.45 -28.22
N ASN A 212 26.52 0.74 -28.32
CA ASN A 212 26.48 1.56 -29.54
C ASN A 212 27.62 1.23 -30.53
N ARG A 213 28.70 0.61 -30.04
CA ARG A 213 29.91 0.33 -30.83
C ARG A 213 30.40 -1.11 -30.67
N TRP A 214 29.68 -2.05 -31.29
CA TRP A 214 30.04 -3.47 -31.30
C TRP A 214 31.44 -3.78 -31.84
N GLY A 215 31.96 -2.98 -32.77
CA GLY A 215 33.33 -3.15 -33.30
C GLY A 215 34.44 -2.81 -32.30
N GLY A 216 34.12 -2.15 -31.17
CA GLY A 216 35.06 -1.86 -30.09
C GLY A 216 35.22 -2.98 -29.07
N MET A 217 34.68 -4.17 -29.37
CA MET A 217 34.73 -5.34 -28.50
C MET A 217 36.16 -5.87 -28.37
N ILE A 218 36.58 -6.10 -27.12
CA ILE A 218 37.87 -6.70 -26.78
C ILE A 218 37.66 -8.20 -26.65
N SER A 219 38.05 -8.96 -27.66
CA SER A 219 37.83 -10.41 -27.71
C SER A 219 38.89 -11.24 -26.99
N THR A 220 40.05 -10.64 -26.70
CA THR A 220 41.20 -11.24 -26.03
C THR A 220 41.64 -10.40 -24.83
N PRO A 221 40.78 -10.21 -23.81
CA PRO A 221 41.14 -9.44 -22.62
C PRO A 221 42.29 -10.12 -21.88
N ASP A 222 43.28 -9.33 -21.44
CA ASP A 222 44.40 -9.85 -20.65
C ASP A 222 43.96 -10.20 -19.21
N ALA A 223 44.85 -10.87 -18.47
CA ALA A 223 44.56 -11.34 -17.12
C ALA A 223 44.23 -10.18 -16.15
N VAL A 224 44.83 -9.00 -16.35
CA VAL A 224 44.59 -7.82 -15.52
C VAL A 224 43.18 -7.29 -15.75
N LEU A 225 42.78 -7.12 -17.02
CA LEU A 225 41.45 -6.67 -17.38
C LEU A 225 40.39 -7.67 -16.92
N GLN A 226 40.63 -8.98 -17.08
CA GLN A 226 39.75 -10.01 -16.55
C GLN A 226 39.60 -9.91 -15.02
N ALA A 227 40.68 -9.72 -14.27
CA ALA A 227 40.62 -9.57 -12.82
C ALA A 227 39.82 -8.32 -12.39
N VAL A 228 39.96 -7.20 -13.11
CA VAL A 228 39.21 -5.96 -12.86
C VAL A 228 37.71 -6.16 -13.10
N ILE A 229 37.33 -6.84 -14.19
CA ILE A 229 35.92 -7.13 -14.49
C ILE A 229 35.35 -8.14 -13.48
N LYS A 230 36.11 -9.18 -13.13
CA LYS A 230 35.72 -10.17 -12.12
C LYS A 230 35.41 -9.50 -10.78
N ARG A 231 36.26 -8.57 -10.35
CA ARG A 231 36.05 -7.80 -9.12
C ARG A 231 34.76 -6.97 -9.19
N ALA A 232 34.51 -6.30 -10.31
CA ALA A 232 33.29 -5.51 -10.50
C ALA A 232 32.02 -6.39 -10.48
N LEU A 233 32.07 -7.60 -11.04
CA LEU A 233 30.98 -8.57 -10.95
C LEU A 233 30.71 -8.97 -9.49
N ILE A 234 31.75 -9.29 -8.73
CA ILE A 234 31.62 -9.65 -7.30
C ILE A 234 31.03 -8.48 -6.50
N GLU A 235 31.53 -7.26 -6.71
CA GLU A 235 31.03 -6.04 -6.05
C GLU A 235 29.58 -5.72 -6.42
N SER A 236 29.11 -6.14 -7.61
CA SER A 236 27.70 -6.03 -8.02
C SER A 236 26.77 -7.07 -7.39
N GLY A 237 27.30 -8.00 -6.59
CA GLY A 237 26.53 -9.08 -5.96
C GLY A 237 26.33 -10.31 -6.85
N CYS A 238 27.19 -10.53 -7.85
CA CYS A 238 27.10 -11.70 -8.73
C CYS A 238 27.22 -13.01 -7.93
N PRO A 239 26.32 -14.00 -8.13
CA PRO A 239 26.37 -15.26 -7.40
C PRO A 239 27.69 -16.00 -7.59
N SER A 240 28.33 -16.39 -6.49
CA SER A 240 29.70 -16.94 -6.49
C SER A 240 29.88 -18.21 -7.33
N HIS A 241 28.80 -18.96 -7.58
CA HIS A 241 28.84 -20.19 -8.36
C HIS A 241 28.95 -19.94 -9.87
N ILE A 242 28.57 -18.76 -10.39
CA ILE A 242 28.66 -18.43 -11.84
C ILE A 242 29.77 -17.44 -12.20
N VAL A 243 30.35 -16.72 -11.23
CA VAL A 243 31.34 -15.65 -11.51
C VAL A 243 32.54 -16.16 -12.31
N ASN A 244 33.04 -17.36 -12.00
CA ASN A 244 34.18 -17.91 -12.72
C ASN A 244 33.81 -18.28 -14.16
N ASP A 245 32.67 -18.94 -14.36
CA ASP A 245 32.19 -19.37 -15.68
C ASP A 245 31.93 -18.16 -16.59
N LEU A 246 31.30 -17.10 -16.05
CA LEU A 246 31.11 -15.85 -16.78
C LEU A 246 32.44 -15.21 -17.22
N MET A 247 33.46 -15.28 -16.37
CA MET A 247 34.78 -14.73 -16.69
C MET A 247 35.57 -15.61 -17.67
N GLU A 248 35.42 -16.93 -17.63
CA GLU A 248 35.94 -17.82 -18.67
C GLU A 248 35.28 -17.51 -20.02
N ASN A 249 33.98 -17.22 -20.01
CA ASN A 249 33.18 -16.81 -21.16
C ASN A 249 33.41 -15.34 -21.58
N ALA A 250 34.39 -14.63 -20.99
CA ALA A 250 34.77 -13.28 -21.39
C ALA A 250 35.77 -13.24 -22.56
N HIS A 251 36.28 -14.38 -22.99
CA HIS A 251 37.34 -14.49 -23.98
C HIS A 251 36.89 -15.37 -25.16
N GLU A 252 37.29 -14.97 -26.38
CA GLU A 252 36.91 -15.67 -27.62
C GLU A 252 37.24 -17.17 -27.68
N ARG A 253 38.20 -17.65 -26.88
CA ARG A 253 38.54 -19.08 -26.78
C ARG A 253 37.38 -19.93 -26.24
N ARG A 254 36.44 -19.30 -25.55
CA ARG A 254 35.27 -19.93 -24.92
C ARG A 254 33.95 -19.39 -25.48
N TRP A 255 34.00 -18.48 -26.44
CA TRP A 255 32.79 -17.95 -27.05
C TRP A 255 32.10 -18.98 -27.96
N PRO A 256 30.77 -18.90 -28.09
CA PRO A 256 30.02 -19.79 -28.97
C PRO A 256 30.38 -19.51 -30.44
N THR A 257 30.03 -20.44 -31.33
CA THR A 257 30.51 -20.45 -32.72
C THR A 257 30.16 -19.19 -33.51
N GLY A 258 29.03 -18.54 -33.19
CA GLY A 258 28.58 -17.27 -33.76
C GLY A 258 29.40 -16.05 -33.36
N LEU A 259 30.33 -16.18 -32.40
CA LEU A 259 31.19 -15.12 -31.88
C LEU A 259 32.69 -15.46 -31.91
N SER A 260 33.06 -16.72 -32.12
CA SER A 260 34.40 -17.24 -31.86
C SER A 260 35.51 -16.62 -32.72
N THR A 261 35.23 -16.19 -33.95
CA THR A 261 36.23 -15.63 -34.88
C THR A 261 35.90 -14.19 -35.31
N LEU A 262 36.92 -13.43 -35.71
CA LEU A 262 36.72 -12.07 -36.22
C LEU A 262 35.79 -12.01 -37.43
N GLU A 263 35.92 -12.97 -38.36
CA GLU A 263 35.07 -13.04 -39.56
C GLU A 263 33.61 -13.28 -39.18
N THR A 264 33.34 -14.26 -38.31
CA THR A 264 32.00 -14.52 -37.79
C THR A 264 31.44 -13.27 -37.10
N ARG A 265 32.28 -12.53 -36.35
CA ARG A 265 31.83 -11.32 -35.67
C ARG A 265 31.46 -10.18 -36.62
N GLN A 266 32.16 -10.07 -37.74
CA GLN A 266 31.82 -9.09 -38.77
C GLN A 266 30.52 -9.46 -39.48
N LEU A 267 30.32 -10.75 -39.80
CA LEU A 267 29.11 -11.27 -40.45
C LEU A 267 27.87 -11.08 -39.57
N ASN A 268 27.99 -11.42 -38.28
CA ASN A 268 26.88 -11.43 -37.32
C ASN A 268 26.65 -10.08 -36.64
N ARG A 269 27.38 -9.02 -37.00
CA ARG A 269 27.36 -7.72 -36.33
C ARG A 269 25.96 -7.15 -36.10
N ARG A 270 25.05 -7.31 -37.07
CA ARG A 270 23.66 -6.81 -36.97
C ARG A 270 22.83 -7.59 -35.95
N GLN A 271 23.16 -8.86 -35.72
CA GLN A 271 22.42 -9.70 -34.78
C GLN A 271 22.70 -9.31 -33.33
N TYR A 272 23.83 -8.65 -33.05
CA TYR A 272 24.19 -8.25 -31.70
C TYR A 272 23.25 -7.21 -31.10
N GLU A 273 22.60 -6.41 -31.95
CA GLU A 273 21.59 -5.43 -31.51
C GLU A 273 20.37 -6.12 -30.86
N ASN A 274 20.18 -7.42 -31.07
CA ASN A 274 19.11 -8.20 -30.47
C ASN A 274 19.44 -8.72 -29.06
N TYR A 275 20.69 -8.57 -28.58
CA TYR A 275 21.03 -8.99 -27.22
C TYR A 275 20.36 -8.09 -26.17
N VAL A 276 19.82 -8.72 -25.14
CA VAL A 276 19.48 -8.08 -23.88
C VAL A 276 20.77 -8.03 -23.04
N THR A 277 21.33 -6.83 -22.92
CA THR A 277 22.59 -6.58 -22.21
C THR A 277 22.36 -5.88 -20.88
N LYS A 278 23.07 -6.31 -19.82
CA LYS A 278 23.12 -5.64 -18.52
C LYS A 278 24.49 -5.03 -18.29
N ARG A 279 24.56 -3.83 -17.74
CA ARG A 279 25.82 -3.11 -17.52
C ARG A 279 26.57 -3.64 -16.31
N ILE A 280 27.87 -3.87 -16.47
CA ILE A 280 28.76 -4.08 -15.32
C ILE A 280 29.07 -2.71 -14.70
N PRO A 281 28.74 -2.47 -13.41
CA PRO A 281 28.86 -1.14 -12.79
C PRO A 281 30.27 -0.54 -12.93
N GLY A 282 30.34 0.70 -13.40
CA GLY A 282 31.61 1.44 -13.52
C GLY A 282 32.60 0.86 -14.54
N LYS A 283 32.16 -0.02 -15.45
CA LYS A 283 32.99 -0.61 -16.51
C LYS A 283 32.35 -0.40 -17.89
N GLN A 284 33.18 -0.43 -18.94
CA GLN A 284 32.76 -0.54 -20.33
C GLN A 284 32.63 -2.03 -20.67
N ALA A 285 31.70 -2.69 -19.98
CA ALA A 285 31.47 -4.12 -20.15
C ALA A 285 30.01 -4.44 -19.84
N VAL A 286 29.50 -5.48 -20.48
CA VAL A 286 28.13 -5.96 -20.31
C VAL A 286 28.12 -7.45 -20.02
N VAL A 287 27.09 -7.89 -19.34
CA VAL A 287 26.73 -9.29 -19.19
C VAL A 287 25.55 -9.57 -20.10
N VAL A 288 25.62 -10.68 -20.83
CA VAL A 288 24.55 -11.23 -21.66
C VAL A 288 24.16 -12.57 -21.06
N MET A 289 23.08 -12.60 -20.29
CA MET A 289 22.66 -13.80 -19.56
C MET A 289 21.77 -14.68 -20.43
N ALA A 290 22.00 -15.99 -20.39
CA ALA A 290 21.22 -16.95 -21.18
C ALA A 290 19.73 -16.90 -20.82
N CYS A 291 19.41 -16.73 -19.53
CA CYS A 291 18.03 -16.64 -19.04
C CYS A 291 17.22 -15.45 -19.61
N GLU A 292 17.86 -14.34 -20.00
CA GLU A 292 17.21 -13.18 -20.62
C GLU A 292 17.35 -13.15 -22.16
N ASN A 293 18.08 -14.10 -22.75
CA ASN A 293 18.42 -14.13 -24.18
C ASN A 293 17.97 -15.42 -24.89
N GLN A 294 16.89 -16.04 -24.42
CA GLN A 294 16.33 -17.27 -25.01
C GLN A 294 15.82 -17.08 -26.45
N HIS A 295 15.58 -15.84 -26.87
CA HIS A 295 15.20 -15.49 -28.24
C HIS A 295 16.39 -15.41 -29.21
N VAL A 296 17.62 -15.40 -28.68
CA VAL A 296 18.85 -15.36 -29.48
C VAL A 296 19.24 -16.79 -29.89
N ALA A 297 19.82 -16.95 -31.07
CA ALA A 297 20.23 -18.26 -31.58
C ALA A 297 21.23 -18.97 -30.66
N GLU A 298 21.13 -20.30 -30.56
CA GLU A 298 21.96 -21.13 -29.66
C GLU A 298 23.46 -21.02 -29.95
N ASP A 299 23.85 -20.70 -31.20
CA ASP A 299 25.23 -20.48 -31.60
C ASP A 299 25.79 -19.12 -31.16
N MET A 300 24.96 -18.28 -30.55
CA MET A 300 25.27 -16.90 -30.16
C MET A 300 25.17 -16.68 -28.63
N ILE A 301 24.76 -17.67 -27.85
CA ILE A 301 24.66 -17.59 -26.39
C ILE A 301 25.27 -18.84 -25.73
N MET A 302 25.63 -18.74 -24.46
CA MET A 302 26.17 -19.87 -23.68
C MET A 302 25.71 -19.76 -22.23
N GLU A 303 25.49 -20.89 -21.57
CA GLU A 303 25.22 -20.94 -20.12
C GLU A 303 26.49 -20.69 -19.28
N PRO A 304 26.41 -19.97 -18.15
CA PRO A 304 25.24 -19.23 -17.64
C PRO A 304 25.02 -17.87 -18.34
N GLY A 305 26.02 -17.42 -19.10
CA GLY A 305 25.99 -16.19 -19.88
C GLY A 305 27.36 -15.87 -20.47
N LEU A 306 27.45 -14.72 -21.13
CA LEU A 306 28.67 -14.16 -21.70
C LEU A 306 29.02 -12.82 -21.05
N VAL A 307 30.31 -12.53 -20.96
CA VAL A 307 30.81 -11.20 -20.59
C VAL A 307 31.47 -10.59 -21.83
N MET A 308 31.01 -9.41 -22.24
CA MET A 308 31.58 -8.69 -23.38
C MET A 308 32.20 -7.39 -22.89
N ILE A 309 33.49 -7.21 -23.14
CA ILE A 309 34.27 -6.05 -22.71
C ILE A 309 34.52 -5.16 -23.92
N PHE A 310 34.39 -3.85 -23.75
CA PHE A 310 34.52 -2.86 -24.80
C PHE A 310 35.53 -1.79 -24.41
N ALA A 311 36.22 -1.24 -25.40
CA ALA A 311 37.04 -0.05 -25.17
C ALA A 311 36.18 1.18 -24.83
N HIS A 312 35.00 1.29 -25.46
CA HIS A 312 34.05 2.40 -25.31
C HIS A 312 32.71 2.04 -25.99
N GLY A 313 31.64 2.80 -25.68
CA GLY A 313 30.34 2.69 -26.36
C GLY A 313 29.29 1.85 -25.63
N VAL A 314 29.48 1.56 -24.35
CA VAL A 314 28.45 1.02 -23.44
C VAL A 314 27.83 2.19 -22.66
N GLU A 315 26.53 2.39 -22.86
CA GLU A 315 25.69 3.36 -22.15
C GLU A 315 24.80 2.65 -21.13
#